data_AF-A0A6A6PIJ1-F1
#
_entry.id   AF-A0A6A6PIJ1-F1
#
_cell.length_a   1.000
_cell.length_b   1.000
_cell.length_c   1.000
_cell.angle_alpha   90.00
_cell.angle_beta   90.00
_cell.angle_gamma   90.00
#
_symmetry.space_group_name_H-M   'P 1'
#
loop_
_entity.id
_entity.type
_entity.pdbx_description
1 polymer ?
#
loop_
_entity_poly.entity_id
_entity_poly.type
_entity_poly.pdbx_seq_one_letter_code
_entity_poly.pdbx_strand_id
1 'polypeptide(L)'
;MASTTVCKNAIHAPQSVLHLLARLHKQSFEQEEILKRPDGGYNVISDTLKSDPANTEAKRNEIMLDKFIALDADKAALVYSLIRATGALNVVEAGTSFGVSTIYLALAVGQNAEAAGKTSAQAKVMATEFESSKATQARKYWREAGSSVEPWIDLREGDLLQTLKGDLPVIDFVLLDIWTPMVVPTLELLEPHFRPGTLLVADNTVTSASGYQDFFKRISAPGSGYRTLTLPYSGGLELVTYWPKA
;
A
#
# COMPACT_ATOMS: atom_id res chain seq x y z
N MET A 1 -17.80 -3.32 -16.64
CA MET A 1 -17.16 -2.88 -15.39
C MET A 1 -16.04 -1.95 -15.78
N ALA A 2 -15.98 -0.77 -15.15
CA ALA A 2 -15.26 0.38 -15.65
C ALA A 2 -13.78 0.06 -15.92
N SER A 3 -13.37 0.17 -17.19
CA SER A 3 -11.98 0.42 -17.51
C SER A 3 -11.69 1.83 -16.98
N THR A 4 -11.18 1.94 -15.77
CA THR A 4 -10.66 3.22 -15.28
C THR A 4 -9.41 3.50 -16.10
N THR A 5 -9.62 4.19 -17.21
CA THR A 5 -8.54 4.80 -17.97
C THR A 5 -7.89 5.81 -17.03
N VAL A 6 -6.80 5.40 -16.38
CA VAL A 6 -5.91 6.32 -15.68
C VAL A 6 -5.59 7.43 -16.68
N CYS A 7 -5.90 8.67 -16.33
CA CYS A 7 -5.68 9.80 -17.22
C CYS A 7 -4.22 9.79 -17.67
N LYS A 8 -3.93 10.07 -18.95
CA LYS A 8 -2.57 9.98 -19.52
C LYS A 8 -1.53 10.80 -18.77
N ASN A 9 -1.96 11.80 -18.00
CA ASN A 9 -1.10 12.70 -17.21
C ASN A 9 -1.21 12.48 -15.69
N ALA A 10 -1.79 11.36 -15.23
CA ALA A 10 -2.01 11.14 -13.79
C ALA A 10 -0.71 10.96 -12.99
N ILE A 11 0.37 10.52 -13.66
CA ILE A 11 1.70 10.38 -13.07
C ILE A 11 2.76 10.98 -14.01
N HIS A 12 3.78 11.62 -13.43
CA HIS A 12 4.94 12.10 -14.19
C HIS A 12 6.12 11.14 -13.95
N ALA A 13 6.57 10.42 -14.98
CA ALA A 13 7.67 9.47 -14.87
C ALA A 13 8.34 9.25 -16.23
N PRO A 14 9.59 8.74 -16.27
CA PRO A 14 10.23 8.28 -17.51
C PRO A 14 9.38 7.23 -18.23
N GLN A 15 9.44 7.22 -19.57
CA GLN A 15 8.65 6.29 -20.38
C GLN A 15 8.94 4.82 -20.06
N SER A 16 10.18 4.48 -19.70
CA SER A 16 10.56 3.13 -19.24
C SER A 16 9.78 2.70 -18.00
N VAL A 17 9.60 3.61 -17.02
CA VAL A 17 8.83 3.34 -15.81
C VAL A 17 7.35 3.19 -16.12
N LEU A 18 6.80 4.03 -17.01
CA LEU A 18 5.41 3.90 -17.46
C LEU A 18 5.15 2.55 -18.16
N HIS A 19 6.07 2.09 -19.01
CA HIS A 19 5.97 0.78 -19.65
C HIS A 19 6.07 -0.37 -18.64
N LEU A 20 6.97 -0.26 -17.66
CA LEU A 20 7.08 -1.23 -16.57
C LEU A 20 5.75 -1.31 -15.80
N LEU A 21 5.22 -0.17 -15.33
CA LEU A 21 3.96 -0.11 -14.59
C LEU A 21 2.80 -0.71 -15.39
N ALA A 22 2.69 -0.40 -16.69
CA ALA A 22 1.67 -0.98 -17.55
C ALA A 22 1.80 -2.51 -17.66
N ARG A 23 3.02 -3.04 -17.77
CA ARG A 23 3.28 -4.48 -17.82
C ARG A 23 2.94 -5.17 -16.49
N LEU A 24 3.33 -4.58 -15.37
CA LEU A 24 3.07 -5.13 -14.03
C LEU A 24 1.58 -5.12 -13.68
N HIS A 25 0.87 -4.03 -14.00
CA HIS A 25 -0.59 -3.97 -13.80
C HIS A 25 -1.34 -4.98 -14.67
N LYS A 26 -0.89 -5.17 -15.93
CA LYS A 26 -1.45 -6.23 -16.79
C LYS A 26 -1.23 -7.61 -16.17
N GLN A 27 -0.04 -7.88 -15.63
CA GLN A 27 0.27 -9.15 -14.97
C GLN A 27 -0.59 -9.37 -13.71
N SER A 28 -0.77 -8.34 -12.88
CA SER A 28 -1.68 -8.39 -11.71
C SER A 28 -3.10 -8.75 -12.13
N PHE A 29 -3.63 -8.00 -13.10
CA PHE A 29 -4.97 -8.20 -13.61
C PHE A 29 -5.18 -9.63 -14.14
N GLU A 30 -4.26 -10.14 -14.96
CA GLU A 30 -4.34 -11.51 -15.48
C GLU A 30 -4.36 -12.57 -14.36
N GLN A 31 -3.61 -12.36 -13.27
CA GLN A 31 -3.61 -13.28 -12.14
C GLN A 31 -4.86 -13.17 -11.29
N GLU A 32 -5.38 -11.97 -11.08
CA GLU A 32 -6.66 -11.77 -10.38
C GLU A 32 -7.83 -12.40 -11.13
N GLU A 33 -7.85 -12.31 -12.46
CA GLU A 33 -8.88 -12.98 -13.27
C GLU A 33 -8.81 -14.51 -13.15
N ILE A 34 -7.63 -15.08 -12.93
CA ILE A 34 -7.48 -16.52 -12.61
C ILE A 34 -8.08 -16.82 -11.23
N LEU A 35 -7.84 -15.97 -10.23
CA LEU A 35 -8.37 -16.15 -8.87
C LEU A 35 -9.90 -16.07 -8.80
N LYS A 36 -10.53 -15.30 -9.69
CA LYS A 36 -11.99 -15.11 -9.77
C LYS A 36 -12.73 -16.23 -10.51
N ARG A 37 -12.03 -17.15 -11.18
CA ARG A 37 -12.67 -18.27 -11.89
C ARG A 37 -13.47 -19.16 -10.93
N PRO A 38 -14.47 -19.92 -11.41
CA PRO A 38 -15.25 -20.84 -10.56
C PRO A 38 -14.39 -21.82 -9.75
N ASP A 39 -13.28 -22.29 -10.30
CA ASP A 39 -12.26 -23.15 -9.69
C ASP A 39 -11.08 -22.37 -9.09
N GLY A 40 -11.15 -21.04 -9.11
CA GLY A 40 -10.11 -20.12 -8.67
C GLY A 40 -10.02 -19.98 -7.15
N GLY A 41 -8.90 -19.41 -6.70
CA GLY A 41 -8.55 -19.32 -5.28
C GLY A 41 -9.61 -18.63 -4.41
N TYR A 42 -10.35 -17.63 -4.92
CA TYR A 42 -11.38 -16.96 -4.13
C TYR A 42 -12.56 -17.86 -3.79
N ASN A 43 -12.98 -18.72 -4.72
CA ASN A 43 -14.05 -19.67 -4.47
C ASN A 43 -13.59 -20.76 -3.49
N VAL A 44 -12.34 -21.23 -3.60
CA VAL A 44 -11.76 -22.16 -2.63
C VAL A 44 -11.74 -21.56 -1.22
N ILE A 45 -11.35 -20.29 -1.07
CA ILE A 45 -11.37 -19.60 0.23
C ILE A 45 -12.81 -19.46 0.75
N SER A 46 -13.75 -19.08 -0.11
CA SER A 46 -15.18 -18.95 0.24
C SER A 46 -15.76 -20.30 0.71
N ASP A 47 -15.44 -21.39 0.02
CA ASP A 47 -15.98 -22.70 0.36
C ASP A 47 -15.31 -23.27 1.62
N THR A 48 -14.03 -22.96 1.84
CA THR A 48 -13.36 -23.23 3.11
C THR A 48 -14.01 -22.46 4.25
N LEU A 49 -14.36 -21.19 4.06
CA LEU A 49 -15.08 -20.39 5.07
C LEU A 49 -16.42 -21.01 5.46
N LYS A 50 -17.13 -21.66 4.52
CA LYS A 50 -18.40 -22.33 4.79
C LYS A 50 -18.22 -23.70 5.48
N SER A 51 -17.17 -24.42 5.13
CA SER A 51 -16.97 -25.83 5.54
C SER A 51 -16.05 -26.01 6.74
N ASP A 52 -15.01 -25.18 6.86
CA ASP A 52 -14.02 -25.17 7.93
C ASP A 52 -13.54 -23.73 8.23
N PRO A 53 -14.34 -22.96 8.99
CA PRO A 53 -14.01 -21.58 9.33
C PRO A 53 -12.67 -21.44 10.05
N ALA A 54 -12.29 -22.43 10.88
CA ALA A 54 -11.07 -22.41 11.67
C ALA A 54 -9.81 -22.48 10.80
N ASN A 55 -9.87 -23.17 9.65
CA ASN A 55 -8.74 -23.32 8.73
C ASN A 55 -8.73 -22.29 7.59
N THR A 56 -9.73 -21.41 7.54
CA THR A 56 -9.90 -20.47 6.41
C THR A 56 -8.73 -19.50 6.25
N GLU A 57 -8.15 -19.04 7.36
CA GLU A 57 -7.00 -18.13 7.33
C GLU A 57 -5.74 -18.82 6.79
N ALA A 58 -5.43 -20.02 7.28
CA ALA A 58 -4.31 -20.81 6.78
C ALA A 58 -4.48 -21.09 5.28
N LYS A 59 -5.70 -21.42 4.85
CA LYS A 59 -6.00 -21.67 3.43
C LYS A 59 -5.87 -20.42 2.56
N ARG A 60 -6.33 -19.27 3.07
CA ARG A 60 -6.12 -17.97 2.41
C ARG A 60 -4.64 -17.68 2.27
N ASN A 61 -3.86 -17.85 3.32
CA ASN A 61 -2.42 -17.59 3.29
C ASN A 61 -1.72 -18.47 2.27
N GLU A 62 -2.02 -19.77 2.25
CA GLU A 62 -1.50 -20.72 1.24
C GLU A 62 -1.80 -20.25 -0.19
N ILE A 63 -3.04 -19.87 -0.46
CA ILE A 63 -3.49 -19.47 -1.81
C ILE A 63 -2.88 -18.13 -2.25
N MET A 64 -2.73 -17.19 -1.31
CA MET A 64 -2.32 -15.80 -1.60
C MET A 64 -0.80 -15.59 -1.52
N LEU A 65 -0.05 -16.59 -1.03
CA LEU A 65 1.39 -16.54 -0.81
C LEU A 65 2.19 -16.10 -2.04
N ASP A 66 1.79 -16.56 -3.23
CA ASP A 66 2.50 -16.32 -4.48
C ASP A 66 1.70 -15.45 -5.47
N LYS A 67 0.58 -14.85 -5.02
CA LYS A 67 -0.30 -14.07 -5.87
C LYS A 67 0.18 -12.62 -5.97
N PHE A 68 0.49 -12.23 -7.19
CA PHE A 68 0.72 -10.87 -7.66
C PHE A 68 -0.63 -10.17 -7.76
N ILE A 69 -1.02 -9.57 -6.65
CA ILE A 69 -2.14 -8.63 -6.58
C ILE A 69 -1.52 -7.31 -6.18
N ALA A 70 -1.66 -6.33 -7.06
CA ALA A 70 -1.20 -4.98 -6.88
C ALA A 70 -2.37 -4.06 -6.55
N LEU A 71 -2.10 -3.00 -5.80
CA LEU A 71 -3.01 -1.86 -5.70
C LEU A 71 -3.44 -1.39 -7.10
N ASP A 72 -4.73 -1.19 -7.31
CA ASP A 72 -5.28 -0.79 -8.61
C ASP A 72 -4.58 0.46 -9.17
N ALA A 73 -4.37 0.50 -10.48
CA ALA A 73 -3.61 1.57 -11.12
C ALA A 73 -4.17 2.99 -10.88
N ASP A 74 -5.49 3.13 -10.76
CA ASP A 74 -6.17 4.39 -10.47
C ASP A 74 -6.02 4.82 -9.00
N LYS A 75 -6.08 3.88 -8.06
CA LYS A 75 -5.78 4.10 -6.64
C LYS A 75 -4.32 4.48 -6.45
N ALA A 76 -3.40 3.79 -7.10
CA ALA A 76 -1.96 4.09 -7.06
C ALA A 76 -1.66 5.49 -7.61
N ALA A 77 -2.34 5.91 -8.69
CA ALA A 77 -2.23 7.27 -9.24
C ALA A 77 -2.78 8.35 -8.28
N LEU A 78 -3.86 8.07 -7.56
CA LEU A 78 -4.34 8.96 -6.49
C LEU A 78 -3.31 9.09 -5.37
N VAL A 79 -2.77 7.96 -4.88
CA VAL A 79 -1.75 7.96 -3.82
C VAL A 79 -0.50 8.74 -4.23
N TYR A 80 -0.01 8.53 -5.46
CA TYR A 80 1.05 9.36 -6.05
C TYR A 80 0.71 10.85 -5.97
N SER A 81 -0.50 11.23 -6.39
CA SER A 81 -0.95 12.62 -6.42
C SER A 81 -1.02 13.23 -5.02
N LEU A 82 -1.48 12.48 -4.01
CA LEU A 82 -1.54 12.93 -2.61
C LEU A 82 -0.15 13.16 -2.02
N ILE A 83 0.80 12.27 -2.30
CA ILE A 83 2.20 12.43 -1.85
C ILE A 83 2.81 13.66 -2.51
N ARG A 84 2.63 13.84 -3.82
CA ARG A 84 3.10 15.03 -4.55
C ARG A 84 2.46 16.32 -4.02
N ALA A 85 1.16 16.32 -3.77
CA ALA A 85 0.42 17.50 -3.34
C ALA A 85 0.80 17.97 -1.93
N THR A 86 1.17 17.04 -1.04
CA THR A 86 1.54 17.37 0.35
C THR A 86 3.03 17.63 0.55
N GLY A 87 3.86 17.38 -0.46
CA GLY A 87 5.32 17.45 -0.31
C GLY A 87 5.87 16.37 0.63
N ALA A 88 5.15 15.26 0.81
CA ALA A 88 5.56 14.17 1.70
C ALA A 88 6.93 13.60 1.31
N LEU A 89 7.80 13.38 2.31
CA LEU A 89 9.18 12.92 2.16
C LEU A 89 9.43 11.57 2.85
N ASN A 90 8.76 11.30 3.97
CA ASN A 90 8.87 10.04 4.69
C ASN A 90 7.53 9.31 4.64
N VAL A 91 7.50 8.26 3.83
CA VAL A 91 6.29 7.48 3.54
C VAL A 91 6.48 6.07 4.07
N VAL A 92 5.48 5.51 4.74
CA VAL A 92 5.47 4.09 5.13
C VAL A 92 4.49 3.34 4.23
N GLU A 93 4.94 2.20 3.69
CA GLU A 93 4.08 1.25 2.98
C GLU A 93 4.01 -0.05 3.79
N ALA A 94 2.84 -0.30 4.37
CA ALA A 94 2.52 -1.56 5.02
C ALA A 94 1.89 -2.48 3.97
N GLY A 95 2.64 -3.51 3.57
CA GLY A 95 2.25 -4.46 2.52
C GLY A 95 2.80 -4.08 1.14
N THR A 96 4.06 -4.40 0.90
CA THR A 96 4.74 -4.14 -0.39
C THR A 96 4.31 -5.12 -1.48
N SER A 97 4.09 -6.38 -1.11
CA SER A 97 3.86 -7.49 -2.05
C SER A 97 4.97 -7.51 -3.13
N PHE A 98 4.61 -7.53 -4.40
CA PHE A 98 5.53 -7.47 -5.53
C PHE A 98 6.03 -6.04 -5.86
N GLY A 99 5.68 -5.02 -5.06
CA GLY A 99 6.29 -3.69 -5.09
C GLY A 99 5.79 -2.74 -6.18
N VAL A 100 4.61 -2.98 -6.74
CA VAL A 100 4.04 -2.12 -7.81
C VAL A 100 3.64 -0.76 -7.27
N SER A 101 2.90 -0.71 -6.16
CA SER A 101 2.53 0.52 -5.45
C SER A 101 3.79 1.29 -5.01
N THR A 102 4.81 0.59 -4.51
CA THR A 102 6.10 1.19 -4.10
C THR A 102 6.74 2.02 -5.21
N ILE A 103 6.60 1.63 -6.48
CA ILE A 103 7.11 2.42 -7.62
C ILE A 103 6.44 3.80 -7.66
N TYR A 104 5.11 3.87 -7.45
CA TYR A 104 4.39 5.14 -7.40
C TYR A 104 4.82 5.97 -6.20
N LEU A 105 4.94 5.35 -5.02
CA LEU A 105 5.37 6.02 -3.80
C LEU A 105 6.77 6.63 -3.97
N ALA A 106 7.71 5.83 -4.47
CA ALA A 106 9.11 6.21 -4.63
C ALA A 106 9.29 7.31 -5.68
N LEU A 107 8.56 7.24 -6.80
CA LEU A 107 8.51 8.33 -7.79
C LEU A 107 8.05 9.65 -7.13
N ALA A 108 6.98 9.60 -6.35
CA ALA A 108 6.42 10.79 -5.73
C ALA A 108 7.36 11.39 -4.67
N VAL A 109 7.91 10.53 -3.79
CA VAL A 109 8.88 10.92 -2.76
C VAL A 109 10.13 11.51 -3.38
N GLY A 110 10.70 10.84 -4.40
CA GLY A 110 11.91 11.32 -5.07
C GLY A 110 11.73 12.69 -5.72
N GLN A 111 10.60 12.91 -6.39
CA GLN A 111 10.29 14.20 -7.00
C GLN A 111 10.10 15.32 -5.97
N ASN A 112 9.47 15.02 -4.83
CA ASN A 112 9.35 15.98 -3.73
C ASN A 112 10.71 16.27 -3.10
N ALA A 113 11.54 15.24 -2.91
CA ALA A 113 12.86 15.35 -2.35
C ALA A 113 13.78 16.21 -3.24
N GLU A 114 13.80 15.94 -4.55
CA GLU A 114 14.55 16.74 -5.54
C GLU A 114 14.12 18.20 -5.52
N ALA A 115 12.81 18.48 -5.53
CA ALA A 115 12.28 19.84 -5.46
C ALA A 115 12.66 20.56 -4.15
N ALA A 116 12.82 19.82 -3.06
CA ALA A 116 13.24 20.34 -1.75
C ALA A 116 14.75 20.30 -1.51
N GLY A 117 15.56 19.87 -2.50
CA GLY A 117 17.02 19.73 -2.38
C GLY A 117 17.45 18.67 -1.36
N LYS A 118 16.65 17.61 -1.17
CA LYS A 118 16.88 16.50 -0.23
C LYS A 118 17.47 15.29 -0.95
N THR A 119 18.28 14.52 -0.23
CA THR A 119 18.82 13.24 -0.71
C THR A 119 17.98 12.06 -0.22
N SER A 120 18.22 10.86 -0.75
CA SER A 120 17.56 9.63 -0.28
C SER A 120 17.90 9.24 1.17
N ALA A 121 18.92 9.86 1.77
CA ALA A 121 19.16 9.73 3.20
C ALA A 121 18.10 10.47 4.04
N GLN A 122 17.49 11.53 3.47
CA GLN A 122 16.58 12.47 4.15
C GLN A 122 15.11 12.30 3.75
N ALA A 123 14.82 11.51 2.70
CA ALA A 123 13.49 11.22 2.21
C ALA A 123 13.47 9.79 1.66
N LYS A 124 12.44 9.00 2.02
CA LYS A 124 12.36 7.59 1.67
C LYS A 124 10.95 7.04 1.79
N VAL A 125 10.68 6.00 1.02
CA VAL A 125 9.59 5.05 1.23
C VAL A 125 10.13 3.90 2.07
N MET A 126 9.66 3.79 3.31
CA MET A 126 9.88 2.63 4.19
C MET A 126 8.87 1.57 3.82
N ALA A 127 9.26 0.68 2.91
CA ALA A 127 8.43 -0.40 2.40
C ALA A 127 8.61 -1.64 3.29
N THR A 128 7.54 -2.35 3.62
CA THR A 128 7.61 -3.59 4.43
C THR A 128 7.07 -4.79 3.67
N GLU A 129 7.81 -5.89 3.64
CA GLU A 129 7.38 -7.15 3.04
C GLU A 129 7.78 -8.34 3.92
N PHE A 130 6.84 -9.23 4.21
CA PHE A 130 7.10 -10.41 5.02
C PHE A 130 7.75 -11.54 4.20
N GLU A 131 7.27 -11.75 2.97
CA GLU A 131 7.68 -12.85 2.12
C GLU A 131 8.94 -12.53 1.32
N SER A 132 10.06 -13.16 1.69
CA SER A 132 11.37 -12.98 1.05
C SER A 132 11.36 -13.17 -0.48
N SER A 133 10.51 -14.08 -0.98
CA SER A 133 10.35 -14.32 -2.41
C SER A 133 9.71 -13.13 -3.14
N LYS A 134 8.67 -12.52 -2.56
CA LYS A 134 8.04 -11.30 -3.09
C LYS A 134 8.99 -10.12 -2.98
N ALA A 135 9.65 -9.94 -1.83
CA ALA A 135 10.66 -8.90 -1.63
C ALA A 135 11.78 -8.96 -2.67
N THR A 136 12.28 -10.18 -2.94
CA THR A 136 13.31 -10.41 -3.97
C THR A 136 12.81 -9.98 -5.36
N GLN A 137 11.56 -10.30 -5.70
CA GLN A 137 10.99 -9.95 -6.99
C GLN A 137 10.71 -8.44 -7.11
N ALA A 138 10.20 -7.80 -6.05
CA ALA A 138 9.99 -6.37 -5.96
C ALA A 138 11.29 -5.59 -6.22
N ARG A 139 12.40 -5.99 -5.59
CA ARG A 139 13.73 -5.39 -5.85
C ARG A 139 14.16 -5.48 -7.31
N LYS A 140 13.80 -6.54 -8.04
CA LYS A 140 14.11 -6.64 -9.48
C LYS A 140 13.32 -5.60 -10.28
N TYR A 141 12.04 -5.41 -9.97
CA TYR A 141 11.23 -4.41 -10.65
C TYR A 141 11.71 -2.99 -10.34
N TRP A 142 12.13 -2.70 -9.12
CA TRP A 142 12.65 -1.37 -8.78
C TRP A 142 13.99 -1.08 -9.47
N ARG A 143 14.89 -2.06 -9.56
CA ARG A 143 16.10 -1.96 -10.40
C ARG A 143 15.78 -1.70 -11.87
N GLU A 144 14.77 -2.38 -12.41
CA GLU A 144 14.31 -2.16 -13.77
C GLU A 144 13.71 -0.75 -13.96
N ALA A 145 13.01 -0.23 -12.94
CA ALA A 145 12.47 1.12 -12.94
C ALA A 145 13.59 2.20 -12.92
N GLY A 146 14.75 1.86 -12.35
CA GLY A 146 15.96 2.67 -12.42
C GLY A 146 16.03 3.80 -11.38
N SER A 147 16.91 4.77 -11.64
CA SER A 147 17.36 5.77 -10.66
C SER A 147 16.28 6.76 -10.19
N SER A 148 15.18 6.92 -10.93
CA SER A 148 14.04 7.74 -10.47
C SER A 148 13.20 7.03 -9.40
N VAL A 149 13.47 5.75 -9.10
CA VAL A 149 12.66 4.90 -8.22
C VAL A 149 13.52 4.26 -7.14
N GLU A 150 14.46 3.40 -7.54
CA GLU A 150 15.20 2.52 -6.62
C GLU A 150 15.87 3.24 -5.44
N PRO A 151 16.54 4.40 -5.62
CA PRO A 151 17.25 5.05 -4.52
C PRO A 151 16.36 5.54 -3.38
N TRP A 152 15.05 5.70 -3.62
CA TRP A 152 14.10 6.26 -2.67
C TRP A 152 13.41 5.19 -1.82
N ILE A 153 13.81 3.92 -1.94
CA ILE A 153 13.15 2.78 -1.29
C ILE A 153 14.05 2.19 -0.20
N ASP A 154 13.54 2.17 1.03
CA ASP A 154 14.07 1.42 2.17
C ASP A 154 13.18 0.19 2.39
N LEU A 155 13.48 -0.92 1.72
CA LEU A 155 12.73 -2.18 1.91
C LEU A 155 13.20 -2.92 3.16
N ARG A 156 12.26 -3.08 4.08
CA ARG A 156 12.39 -3.81 5.34
C ARG A 156 11.70 -5.16 5.25
N GLU A 157 12.51 -6.20 5.08
CA GLU A 157 12.05 -7.58 4.92
C GLU A 157 11.85 -8.25 6.29
N GLY A 158 10.70 -8.93 6.47
CA GLY A 158 10.30 -9.63 7.68
C GLY A 158 9.03 -9.07 8.34
N ASP A 159 8.78 -9.44 9.59
CA ASP A 159 7.66 -8.91 10.37
C ASP A 159 7.79 -7.39 10.54
N LEU A 160 6.87 -6.64 9.94
CA LEU A 160 6.85 -5.18 9.99
C LEU A 160 6.83 -4.65 11.43
N LEU A 161 6.20 -5.36 12.37
CA LEU A 161 6.17 -4.95 13.78
C LEU A 161 7.54 -5.11 14.44
N GLN A 162 8.47 -5.84 13.84
CA GLN A 162 9.88 -5.85 14.24
C GLN A 162 10.70 -4.86 13.43
N THR A 163 10.51 -4.83 12.11
CA THR A 163 11.39 -4.05 11.23
C THR A 163 11.13 -2.55 11.30
N LEU A 164 9.93 -2.13 11.72
CA LEU A 164 9.60 -0.74 11.99
C LEU A 164 9.81 -0.34 13.46
N LYS A 165 10.33 -1.22 14.32
CA LYS A 165 10.77 -0.83 15.67
C LYS A 165 12.04 0.03 15.56
N GLY A 166 12.00 1.20 16.19
CA GLY A 166 13.16 2.07 16.32
C GLY A 166 12.82 3.53 16.09
N ASP A 167 13.86 4.32 15.90
CA ASP A 167 13.75 5.75 15.60
C ASP A 167 13.29 5.93 14.15
N LEU A 168 11.98 6.11 13.95
CA LEU A 168 11.42 6.46 12.66
C LEU A 168 11.45 7.99 12.50
N PRO A 169 11.69 8.51 11.28
CA PRO A 169 11.53 9.93 11.04
C PRO A 169 10.06 10.34 11.22
N VAL A 170 9.80 11.64 11.27
CA VAL A 170 8.42 12.15 11.19
C VAL A 170 7.77 11.63 9.91
N ILE A 171 6.64 10.94 10.06
CA ILE A 171 5.93 10.27 8.96
C ILE A 171 4.92 11.24 8.36
N ASP A 172 5.01 11.43 7.05
CA ASP A 172 4.11 12.29 6.28
C ASP A 172 2.89 11.55 5.73
N PHE A 173 3.09 10.28 5.35
CA PHE A 173 2.09 9.48 4.65
C PHE A 173 2.22 8.00 5.01
N VAL A 174 1.09 7.29 5.10
CA VAL A 174 1.03 5.83 5.27
C VAL A 174 0.11 5.21 4.22
N LEU A 175 0.58 4.21 3.48
CA LEU A 175 -0.26 3.30 2.71
C LEU A 175 -0.45 2.01 3.51
N LEU A 176 -1.71 1.65 3.76
CA LEU A 176 -2.14 0.42 4.42
C LEU A 176 -2.78 -0.49 3.35
N ASP A 177 -1.96 -1.31 2.72
CA ASP A 177 -2.37 -2.35 1.76
C ASP A 177 -1.89 -3.71 2.27
N ILE A 178 -2.38 -4.06 3.46
CA ILE A 178 -1.88 -5.18 4.24
C ILE A 178 -3.01 -6.08 4.71
N TRP A 179 -2.65 -7.30 5.13
CA TRP A 179 -3.54 -8.18 5.86
C TRP A 179 -4.23 -7.44 7.02
N THR A 180 -5.56 -7.40 7.00
CA THR A 180 -6.36 -6.50 7.85
C THR A 180 -6.07 -6.59 9.36
N PRO A 181 -5.75 -7.76 9.96
CA PRO A 181 -5.37 -7.83 11.38
C PRO A 181 -4.10 -7.04 11.73
N MET A 182 -3.23 -6.77 10.75
CA MET A 182 -2.02 -5.97 10.94
C MET A 182 -2.27 -4.47 10.91
N VAL A 183 -3.43 -4.00 10.45
CA VAL A 183 -3.71 -2.57 10.26
C VAL A 183 -3.64 -1.80 11.58
N VAL A 184 -4.32 -2.27 12.64
CA VAL A 184 -4.31 -1.60 13.95
C VAL A 184 -2.93 -1.66 14.63
N PRO A 185 -2.25 -2.83 14.72
CA PRO A 185 -0.89 -2.90 15.24
C PRO A 185 0.11 -2.00 14.50
N THR A 186 -0.02 -1.92 13.16
CA THR A 186 0.81 -1.02 12.34
C THR A 186 0.52 0.43 12.70
N LEU A 187 -0.76 0.82 12.77
CA LEU A 187 -1.14 2.18 13.12
C LEU A 187 -0.60 2.58 14.49
N GLU A 188 -0.73 1.72 15.51
CA GLU A 188 -0.22 1.96 16.86
C GLU A 188 1.30 2.15 16.91
N LEU A 189 2.04 1.41 16.09
CA LEU A 189 3.49 1.53 15.98
C LEU A 189 3.92 2.85 15.34
N LEU A 190 3.17 3.33 14.34
CA LEU A 190 3.53 4.50 13.55
C LEU A 190 3.02 5.82 14.13
N GLU A 191 1.86 5.79 14.81
CA GLU A 191 1.17 6.98 15.33
C GLU A 191 2.04 7.93 16.18
N PRO A 192 2.97 7.44 17.04
CA PRO A 192 3.89 8.32 17.77
C PRO A 192 4.81 9.18 16.88
N HIS A 193 4.98 8.82 15.61
CA HIS A 193 5.84 9.51 14.64
C HIS A 193 5.04 10.38 13.67
N PHE A 194 3.72 10.46 13.82
CA PHE A 194 2.87 11.28 12.97
C PHE A 194 3.01 12.76 13.32
N ARG A 195 2.90 13.61 12.31
CA ARG A 195 2.73 15.05 12.46
C ARG A 195 1.27 15.44 12.23
N PRO A 196 0.84 16.63 12.69
CA PRO A 196 -0.37 17.23 12.17
C PRO A 196 -0.35 17.24 10.63
N GLY A 197 -1.36 16.63 10.05
CA GLY A 197 -1.54 16.47 8.61
C GLY A 197 -0.92 15.23 7.99
N THR A 198 -0.43 14.28 8.79
CA THR A 198 -0.13 12.95 8.26
C THR A 198 -1.37 12.37 7.58
N LEU A 199 -1.20 11.90 6.35
CA LEU A 199 -2.24 11.23 5.57
C LEU A 199 -2.08 9.72 5.68
N LEU A 200 -3.20 9.01 5.74
CA LEU A 200 -3.21 7.56 5.60
C LEU A 200 -4.20 7.17 4.50
N VAL A 201 -3.85 6.16 3.73
CA VAL A 201 -4.74 5.54 2.75
C VAL A 201 -4.80 4.05 3.04
N ALA A 202 -6.01 3.49 3.18
CA ALA A 202 -6.20 2.06 3.39
C ALA A 202 -7.03 1.45 2.24
N ASP A 203 -6.56 0.36 1.64
CA ASP A 203 -7.24 -0.29 0.51
C ASP A 203 -8.22 -1.39 0.96
N ASN A 204 -9.19 -1.68 0.09
CA ASN A 204 -10.20 -2.72 0.23
C ASN A 204 -11.10 -2.59 1.47
N THR A 205 -11.27 -1.38 2.01
CA THR A 205 -11.99 -1.18 3.28
C THR A 205 -13.47 -1.53 3.23
N VAL A 206 -14.09 -1.53 2.04
CA VAL A 206 -15.48 -1.95 1.84
C VAL A 206 -15.56 -3.46 1.64
N THR A 207 -14.72 -4.05 0.78
CA THR A 207 -14.73 -5.50 0.53
C THR A 207 -14.24 -6.32 1.72
N SER A 208 -13.39 -5.74 2.56
CA SER A 208 -12.83 -6.37 3.77
C SER A 208 -13.36 -5.73 5.05
N ALA A 209 -14.59 -5.19 5.02
CA ALA A 209 -15.17 -4.41 6.11
C ALA A 209 -15.12 -5.11 7.48
N SER A 210 -15.31 -6.43 7.54
CA SER A 210 -15.18 -7.20 8.78
C SER A 210 -13.78 -7.14 9.38
N GLY A 211 -12.74 -7.23 8.54
CA GLY A 211 -11.34 -7.14 8.97
C GLY A 211 -10.91 -5.74 9.41
N TYR A 212 -11.60 -4.70 8.94
CA TYR A 212 -11.32 -3.30 9.27
C TYR A 212 -12.15 -2.75 10.45
N GLN A 213 -12.96 -3.58 11.13
CA GLN A 213 -13.86 -3.11 12.20
C GLN A 213 -13.11 -2.36 13.31
N ASP A 214 -12.00 -2.92 13.80
CA ASP A 214 -11.21 -2.29 14.87
C ASP A 214 -10.49 -1.02 14.40
N PHE A 215 -10.05 -0.99 13.15
CA PHE A 215 -9.47 0.20 12.53
C PHE A 215 -10.49 1.35 12.49
N PHE A 216 -11.70 1.09 11.96
CA PHE A 216 -12.76 2.09 11.90
C PHE A 216 -13.23 2.54 13.28
N LYS A 217 -13.33 1.60 14.24
CA LYS A 217 -13.66 1.91 15.63
C LYS A 217 -12.63 2.87 16.25
N ARG A 218 -11.34 2.65 16.00
CA ARG A 218 -10.25 3.50 16.49
C ARG A 218 -10.29 4.90 15.86
N ILE A 219 -10.27 4.99 14.53
CA ILE A 219 -10.17 6.29 13.86
C ILE A 219 -11.45 7.13 14.02
N SER A 220 -12.61 6.49 14.22
CA SER A 220 -13.88 7.18 14.46
C SER A 220 -14.16 7.50 15.93
N ALA A 221 -13.28 7.08 16.85
CA ALA A 221 -13.49 7.32 18.28
C ALA A 221 -13.54 8.82 18.61
N PRO A 222 -14.38 9.26 19.57
CA PRO A 222 -14.41 10.64 19.99
C PRO A 222 -13.02 11.11 20.46
N GLY A 223 -12.50 12.17 19.82
CA GLY A 223 -11.19 12.72 20.17
C GLY A 223 -9.99 11.97 19.59
N SER A 224 -10.18 11.00 18.69
CA SER A 224 -9.10 10.21 18.07
C SER A 224 -8.06 11.03 17.29
N GLY A 225 -8.35 12.28 16.96
CA GLY A 225 -7.51 13.11 16.09
C GLY A 225 -7.64 12.77 14.60
N TYR A 226 -8.34 11.70 14.22
CA TYR A 226 -8.50 11.32 12.82
C TYR A 226 -9.76 11.93 12.18
N ARG A 227 -9.71 12.16 10.87
CA ARG A 227 -10.88 12.40 10.00
C ARG A 227 -10.77 11.46 8.81
N THR A 228 -11.88 10.81 8.47
CA THR A 228 -11.88 9.71 7.51
C THR A 228 -12.98 9.90 6.48
N LEU A 229 -12.70 9.49 5.24
CA LEU A 229 -13.64 9.50 4.12
C LEU A 229 -13.39 8.28 3.24
N THR A 230 -14.42 7.44 3.06
CA THR A 230 -14.39 6.37 2.08
C THR A 230 -14.55 6.94 0.67
N LEU A 231 -13.52 6.82 -0.14
CA LEU A 231 -13.53 7.23 -1.54
C LEU A 231 -14.22 6.15 -2.41
N PRO A 232 -14.91 6.54 -3.50
CA PRO A 232 -15.75 5.64 -4.29
C PRO A 232 -14.97 4.77 -5.29
N TYR A 233 -13.87 4.14 -4.84
CA TYR A 233 -13.08 3.19 -5.63
C TYR A 233 -13.58 1.75 -5.44
N SER A 234 -13.29 0.89 -6.41
CA SER A 234 -13.60 -0.55 -6.32
C SER A 234 -13.00 -1.15 -5.04
N GLY A 235 -13.81 -1.92 -4.30
CA GLY A 235 -13.38 -2.50 -3.01
C GLY A 235 -13.32 -1.52 -1.84
N GLY A 236 -13.50 -0.22 -2.07
CA GLY A 236 -13.35 0.83 -1.06
C GLY A 236 -11.89 1.26 -0.90
N LEU A 237 -11.68 2.58 -0.80
CA LEU A 237 -10.39 3.18 -0.52
C LEU A 237 -10.59 4.25 0.55
N GLU A 238 -10.08 4.03 1.74
CA GLU A 238 -10.27 4.97 2.85
C GLU A 238 -9.16 6.02 2.84
N LEU A 239 -9.55 7.30 2.80
CA LEU A 239 -8.63 8.41 3.02
C LEU A 239 -8.79 8.92 4.46
N VAL A 240 -7.69 8.91 5.20
CA VAL A 240 -7.64 9.39 6.58
C VAL A 240 -6.65 10.54 6.69
N THR A 241 -7.01 11.56 7.46
CA THR A 241 -6.12 12.65 7.86
C THR A 241 -5.98 12.65 9.38
N TYR A 242 -4.77 12.89 9.88
CA TYR A 242 -4.48 12.98 11.30
C TYR A 242 -4.25 14.43 11.73
N TRP A 243 -5.02 14.89 12.70
CA TRP A 243 -4.92 16.23 13.30
C TRP A 243 -5.09 16.09 14.83
N PRO A 244 -3.99 15.87 15.58
CA PRO A 244 -4.07 15.72 17.03
C PRO A 244 -4.65 17.01 17.63
N LYS A 245 -5.51 16.87 18.63
CA LYS A 245 -5.93 18.04 19.43
C LYS A 245 -4.69 18.54 20.17
N ALA A 246 -4.43 19.85 20.05
CA ALA A 246 -3.42 20.56 20.84
C ALA A 246 -3.74 20.50 22.33
#